data_AF-A0A9W6AVF6-F1
#
_entry.id   AF-A0A9W6AVF6-F1
#
_cell.length_a   1.000
_cell.length_b   1.000
_cell.length_c   1.000
_cell.angle_alpha   90.00
_cell.angle_beta   90.00
_cell.angle_gamma   90.00
#
_symmetry.space_group_name_H-M   'P 1'
#
loop_
_entity.id
_entity.type
_entity.pdbx_description
1 polymer ?
#
loop_
_entity_poly.entity_id
_entity_poly.type
_entity_poly.pdbx_seq_one_letter_code
_entity_poly.pdbx_strand_id
1 'polypeptide(L)'
;MSLEKFIDDLPRNREQWVQYAKRAGLLHKSLRHCKKLQSGSCVNDEQFMLFRTICPQSIHPDYFNPADYGLDLTTASNTLAMSQGFQAYLNQVGTNNFRGLGEFGTTLVRQWEVLEGFRNRDDPLKCSDETPVKSSLISLLQALSLLPTTTASEWRSTRLRLRGTFGSHNTRSGESPPQFVAITDGQLQDKQTGKIKSVTKCKRYLRDMMDKAVDMEEAAEVVAWVSQYPDTDRSINTHQ
;
A
#
# COMPACT_ATOMS: atom_id res chain seq x y z
N MET A 1 29.41 -11.45 -6.82
CA MET A 1 29.21 -10.00 -6.97
C MET A 1 27.75 -9.72 -6.75
N SER A 2 27.38 -9.11 -5.62
CA SER A 2 26.01 -8.61 -5.46
C SER A 2 25.85 -7.40 -6.38
N LEU A 3 24.87 -7.48 -7.28
CA LEU A 3 24.40 -6.35 -8.09
C LEU A 3 23.61 -5.42 -7.15
N GLU A 4 24.31 -4.77 -6.22
CA GLU A 4 23.62 -4.12 -5.10
C GLU A 4 22.89 -2.84 -5.52
N LYS A 5 23.30 -2.16 -6.59
CA LYS A 5 22.55 -1.08 -7.24
C LYS A 5 22.90 -0.98 -8.73
N PHE A 6 21.93 -1.15 -9.62
CA PHE A 6 22.11 -1.02 -11.08
C PHE A 6 20.93 -0.36 -11.80
N ILE A 7 19.81 -0.06 -11.12
CA ILE A 7 18.79 0.83 -11.66
C ILE A 7 19.00 2.22 -11.06
N ASP A 8 19.14 3.24 -11.92
CA ASP A 8 19.29 4.62 -11.46
C ASP A 8 17.93 5.18 -11.01
N ASP A 9 16.91 5.00 -11.85
CA ASP A 9 15.49 5.32 -11.59
C ASP A 9 14.62 4.06 -11.79
N LEU A 10 13.37 4.10 -11.35
CA LEU A 10 12.41 3.02 -11.57
C LEU A 10 11.93 3.01 -13.03
N PRO A 11 11.69 1.82 -13.62
CA PRO A 11 11.20 1.72 -14.98
C PRO A 11 9.77 2.27 -15.09
N ARG A 12 9.58 3.33 -15.88
CA ARG A 12 8.28 4.01 -16.05
C ARG A 12 7.43 3.42 -17.16
N ASN A 13 8.04 2.61 -18.02
CA ASN A 13 7.38 1.90 -19.11
C ASN A 13 8.08 0.57 -19.42
N ARG A 14 7.49 -0.20 -20.33
CA ARG A 14 7.96 -1.53 -20.71
C ARG A 14 9.34 -1.48 -21.37
N GLU A 15 9.58 -0.50 -22.22
CA GLU A 15 10.83 -0.34 -22.96
C GLU A 15 12.00 -0.12 -21.99
N GLN A 16 11.83 0.77 -21.01
CA GLN A 16 12.80 1.02 -19.94
C GLN A 16 13.03 -0.24 -19.09
N TRP A 17 11.97 -0.94 -18.70
CA TRP A 17 12.10 -2.20 -17.96
C TRP A 17 12.94 -3.22 -18.74
N VAL A 18 12.66 -3.42 -20.04
CA VAL A 18 13.40 -4.34 -20.92
C VAL A 18 14.87 -3.94 -21.03
N GLN A 19 15.15 -2.64 -21.19
CA GLN A 19 16.53 -2.13 -21.24
C GLN A 19 17.28 -2.45 -19.94
N TYR A 20 16.67 -2.19 -18.79
CA TYR A 20 17.27 -2.47 -17.48
C TYR A 20 17.50 -3.97 -17.26
N ALA A 21 16.50 -4.78 -17.58
CA ALA A 21 16.58 -6.24 -17.49
C ALA A 21 17.65 -6.82 -18.43
N LYS A 22 17.83 -6.26 -19.63
CA LYS A 22 18.89 -6.67 -20.57
C LYS A 22 20.27 -6.35 -20.01
N ARG A 23 20.48 -5.11 -19.53
CA ARG A 23 21.77 -4.67 -18.96
C ARG A 23 22.20 -5.51 -17.76
N ALA A 24 21.24 -5.93 -16.93
CA ALA A 24 21.50 -6.73 -15.73
C ALA A 24 21.40 -8.26 -15.94
N GLY A 25 21.18 -8.73 -17.17
CA GLY A 25 21.08 -10.16 -17.46
C GLY A 25 19.88 -10.86 -16.81
N LEU A 26 18.75 -10.15 -16.68
CA LEU A 26 17.53 -10.61 -15.99
C LEU A 26 16.41 -11.07 -16.93
N LEU A 27 16.54 -10.87 -18.26
CA LEU A 27 15.45 -11.14 -19.23
C LEU A 27 14.85 -12.55 -19.17
N HIS A 28 15.66 -13.56 -18.84
CA HIS A 28 15.23 -14.96 -18.76
C HIS A 28 15.21 -15.49 -17.33
N LYS A 29 15.28 -14.58 -16.34
CA LYS A 29 15.24 -14.92 -14.92
C LYS A 29 13.85 -14.68 -14.33
N SER A 30 13.68 -15.23 -13.14
CA SER A 30 12.49 -15.08 -12.29
C SER A 30 12.95 -15.09 -10.85
N LEU A 31 12.08 -14.72 -9.91
CA LEU A 31 12.36 -14.78 -8.46
C LEU A 31 12.83 -16.16 -7.97
N ARG A 32 12.47 -17.24 -8.67
CA ARG A 32 12.99 -18.61 -8.43
C ARG A 32 14.52 -18.74 -8.55
N HIS A 33 15.16 -17.86 -9.33
CA HIS A 33 16.60 -17.86 -9.55
C HIS A 33 17.36 -17.07 -8.47
N CYS A 34 16.66 -16.33 -7.61
CA CYS A 34 17.28 -15.62 -6.50
C CYS A 34 17.58 -16.60 -5.37
N LYS A 35 18.86 -16.76 -5.01
CA LYS A 35 19.28 -17.62 -3.89
C LYS A 35 18.70 -17.15 -2.54
N LYS A 36 18.56 -15.84 -2.37
CA LYS A 36 18.00 -15.21 -1.17
C LYS A 36 17.22 -13.96 -1.58
N LEU A 37 15.96 -13.91 -1.22
CA LEU A 37 15.13 -12.72 -1.36
C LEU A 37 15.21 -11.91 -0.07
N GLN A 38 15.29 -10.58 -0.21
CA GLN A 38 15.23 -9.63 0.89
C GLN A 38 13.78 -9.42 1.33
N SER A 39 13.58 -8.97 2.58
CA SER A 39 12.26 -8.55 3.06
C SER A 39 11.70 -7.40 2.22
N GLY A 40 10.38 -7.21 2.25
CA GLY A 40 9.70 -6.16 1.48
C GLY A 40 10.23 -4.76 1.76
N SER A 41 10.66 -4.47 3.00
CA SER A 41 11.26 -3.19 3.38
C SER A 41 12.73 -3.02 2.97
N CYS A 42 13.35 -4.04 2.35
CA CYS A 42 14.78 -4.06 2.03
C CYS A 42 15.03 -4.63 0.62
N VAL A 43 14.05 -4.50 -0.28
CA VAL A 43 14.12 -5.02 -1.65
C VAL A 43 15.32 -4.40 -2.37
N ASN A 44 16.10 -5.25 -3.05
CA ASN A 44 17.20 -4.80 -3.91
C ASN A 44 16.77 -4.71 -5.37
N ASP A 45 17.60 -4.08 -6.20
CA ASP A 45 17.32 -3.83 -7.61
C ASP A 45 17.04 -5.12 -8.42
N GLU A 46 17.79 -6.20 -8.16
CA GLU A 46 17.56 -7.49 -8.84
C GLU A 46 16.18 -8.07 -8.51
N GLN A 47 15.83 -8.11 -7.23
CA GLN A 47 14.53 -8.60 -6.76
C GLN A 47 13.39 -7.73 -7.30
N PHE A 48 13.53 -6.41 -7.23
CA PHE A 48 12.52 -5.49 -7.77
C PHE A 48 12.31 -5.65 -9.27
N MET A 49 13.40 -5.71 -10.06
CA MET A 49 13.27 -5.93 -11.49
C MET A 49 12.60 -7.27 -11.82
N LEU A 50 12.83 -8.30 -11.00
CA LEU A 50 12.20 -9.61 -11.14
C LEU A 50 10.75 -9.67 -10.66
N PHE A 51 10.25 -8.65 -9.94
CA PHE A 51 8.81 -8.44 -9.75
C PHE A 51 8.10 -8.08 -11.06
N ARG A 52 8.85 -7.63 -12.08
CA ARG A 52 8.33 -7.16 -13.38
C ARG A 52 7.40 -5.94 -13.25
N THR A 53 7.73 -5.09 -12.29
CA THR A 53 6.95 -3.87 -11.98
C THR A 53 7.33 -2.73 -12.93
N ILE A 54 6.31 -1.96 -13.31
CA ILE A 54 6.46 -0.65 -13.96
C ILE A 54 5.90 0.38 -12.96
N CYS A 55 6.62 1.47 -12.75
CA CYS A 55 6.26 2.56 -11.85
C CYS A 55 6.07 3.84 -12.67
N PRO A 56 4.87 4.10 -13.20
CA PRO A 56 4.56 5.36 -13.85
C PRO A 56 4.74 6.54 -12.88
N GLN A 57 4.87 7.74 -13.45
CA GLN A 57 4.93 8.94 -12.64
C GLN A 57 3.65 9.10 -11.81
N SER A 58 3.80 9.43 -10.53
CA SER A 58 2.67 9.74 -9.66
C SER A 58 1.89 10.94 -10.20
N ILE A 59 0.57 10.80 -10.25
CA ILE A 59 -0.35 11.83 -10.69
C ILE A 59 -0.87 12.57 -9.44
N HIS A 60 -0.90 13.90 -9.49
CA HIS A 60 -1.40 14.70 -8.37
C HIS A 60 -2.90 14.44 -8.14
N PRO A 61 -3.39 14.39 -6.89
CA PRO A 61 -4.80 14.11 -6.59
C PRO A 61 -5.81 15.00 -7.33
N ASP A 62 -5.44 16.24 -7.66
CA ASP A 62 -6.31 17.16 -8.41
C ASP A 62 -6.65 16.68 -9.83
N TYR A 63 -5.90 15.73 -10.38
CA TYR A 63 -6.19 15.09 -11.67
C TYR A 63 -7.00 13.81 -11.52
N PHE A 64 -7.41 13.43 -10.31
CA PHE A 64 -8.29 12.29 -10.10
C PHE A 64 -9.68 12.59 -10.68
N ASN A 65 -10.06 11.84 -11.71
CA ASN A 65 -11.41 11.84 -12.24
C ASN A 65 -12.11 10.52 -11.86
N PRO A 66 -13.14 10.53 -10.99
CA PRO A 66 -13.88 9.34 -10.60
C PRO A 66 -14.45 8.56 -11.78
N ALA A 67 -14.84 9.27 -12.86
CA ALA A 67 -15.44 8.65 -14.04
C ALA A 67 -14.46 7.72 -14.79
N ASP A 68 -13.16 8.01 -14.76
CA ASP A 68 -12.13 7.17 -15.38
C ASP A 68 -12.04 5.78 -14.72
N TYR A 69 -12.55 5.67 -13.49
CA TYR A 69 -12.61 4.44 -12.71
C TYR A 69 -14.03 3.86 -12.59
N GLY A 70 -15.00 4.42 -13.33
CA GLY A 70 -16.40 4.01 -13.26
C GLY A 70 -17.07 4.30 -11.90
N LEU A 71 -16.56 5.28 -11.16
CA LEU A 71 -17.08 5.65 -9.84
C LEU A 71 -18.11 6.78 -9.97
N ASP A 72 -19.36 6.48 -9.58
CA ASP A 72 -20.39 7.50 -9.34
C ASP A 72 -20.34 7.94 -7.87
N LEU A 73 -20.03 9.21 -7.66
CA LEU A 73 -19.91 9.78 -6.33
C LEU A 73 -21.24 10.27 -5.73
N THR A 74 -22.33 10.29 -6.50
CA THR A 74 -23.62 10.88 -6.07
C THR A 74 -24.10 10.33 -4.73
N THR A 75 -24.12 9.00 -4.60
CA THR A 75 -24.55 8.32 -3.37
C THR A 75 -23.62 8.62 -2.19
N ALA A 76 -22.30 8.61 -2.43
CA ALA A 76 -21.31 8.88 -1.40
C ALA A 76 -21.40 10.34 -0.92
N SER A 77 -21.51 11.30 -1.84
CA SER A 77 -21.70 12.72 -1.54
C SER A 77 -22.96 12.96 -0.71
N ASN A 78 -24.09 12.37 -1.09
CA ASN A 78 -25.34 12.48 -0.34
C ASN A 78 -25.21 11.88 1.07
N THR A 79 -24.58 10.72 1.19
CA THR A 79 -24.34 10.06 2.49
C THR A 79 -23.50 10.94 3.41
N LEU A 80 -22.43 11.53 2.88
CA LEU A 80 -21.55 12.43 3.63
C LEU A 80 -22.24 13.75 4.00
N ALA A 81 -23.06 14.31 3.12
CA ALA A 81 -23.82 15.53 3.36
C ALA A 81 -24.85 15.36 4.50
N MET A 82 -25.49 14.18 4.58
CA MET A 82 -26.47 13.87 5.64
C MET A 82 -25.84 13.47 6.98
N SER A 83 -24.54 13.14 7.00
CA SER A 83 -23.83 12.73 8.21
C SER A 83 -23.49 13.94 9.10
N GLN A 84 -24.23 14.13 10.19
CA GLN A 84 -23.97 15.22 11.15
C GLN A 84 -22.55 15.13 11.74
N GLY A 85 -22.09 13.91 12.07
CA GLY A 85 -20.74 13.68 12.60
C GLY A 85 -19.65 14.07 11.59
N PHE A 86 -19.84 13.73 10.31
CA PHE A 86 -18.89 14.11 9.26
C PHE A 86 -18.89 15.61 8.99
N GLN A 87 -20.07 16.25 8.92
CA GLN A 87 -20.16 17.71 8.76
C GLN A 87 -19.54 18.45 9.95
N ALA A 88 -19.76 17.98 11.17
CA ALA A 88 -19.12 18.52 12.37
C ALA A 88 -17.59 18.38 12.29
N TYR A 89 -17.10 17.19 11.90
CA TYR A 89 -15.68 16.96 11.67
C TYR A 89 -15.09 17.94 10.66
N LEU A 90 -15.67 18.07 9.47
CA LEU A 90 -15.20 19.01 8.44
C LEU A 90 -15.12 20.45 8.95
N ASN A 91 -16.11 20.90 9.72
CA ASN A 91 -16.13 22.25 10.29
C ASN A 91 -15.05 22.47 11.37
N GLN A 92 -14.56 21.40 12.01
CA GLN A 92 -13.49 21.49 13.01
C GLN A 92 -12.10 21.15 12.45
N VAL A 93 -11.98 20.62 11.22
CA VAL A 93 -10.67 20.37 10.60
C VAL A 93 -9.87 21.67 10.54
N GLY A 94 -8.64 21.65 11.07
CA GLY A 94 -7.78 22.82 11.14
C GLY A 94 -8.06 23.77 12.31
N THR A 95 -9.12 23.51 13.08
CA THR A 95 -9.38 24.19 14.36
C THR A 95 -8.77 23.39 15.52
N ASN A 96 -8.53 24.03 16.67
CA ASN A 96 -8.10 23.34 17.90
C ASN A 96 -9.29 22.88 18.76
N ASN A 97 -10.43 22.55 18.15
CA ASN A 97 -11.65 22.16 18.85
C ASN A 97 -12.03 20.70 18.56
N PHE A 98 -12.09 19.89 19.62
CA PHE A 98 -12.29 18.44 19.54
C PHE A 98 -13.63 17.97 20.13
N ARG A 99 -14.59 18.88 20.35
CA ARG A 99 -15.88 18.57 21.01
C ARG A 99 -16.99 18.28 20.00
N GLY A 100 -17.90 17.37 20.34
CA GLY A 100 -19.15 17.14 19.60
C GLY A 100 -19.00 16.43 18.25
N LEU A 101 -17.98 15.57 18.10
CA LEU A 101 -17.56 15.01 16.81
C LEU A 101 -18.02 13.57 16.53
N GLY A 102 -18.77 12.95 17.45
CA GLY A 102 -19.24 11.57 17.31
C GLY A 102 -18.12 10.58 16.95
N GLU A 103 -18.38 9.73 15.96
CA GLU A 103 -17.46 8.73 15.41
C GLU A 103 -16.19 9.32 14.76
N PHE A 104 -16.17 10.62 14.44
CA PHE A 104 -15.01 11.31 13.87
C PHE A 104 -14.10 11.96 14.92
N GLY A 105 -14.43 11.90 16.21
CA GLY A 105 -13.62 12.51 17.28
C GLY A 105 -12.19 11.98 17.31
N THR A 106 -12.02 10.66 17.28
CA THR A 106 -10.69 10.02 17.21
C THR A 106 -9.95 10.39 15.92
N THR A 107 -10.66 10.49 14.80
CA THR A 107 -10.09 10.87 13.50
C THR A 107 -9.48 12.26 13.56
N LEU A 108 -10.18 13.24 14.14
CA LEU A 108 -9.66 14.61 14.24
C LEU A 108 -8.41 14.71 15.12
N VAL A 109 -8.41 14.03 16.28
CA VAL A 109 -7.24 14.00 17.18
C VAL A 109 -6.01 13.44 16.45
N ARG A 110 -6.16 12.31 15.75
CA ARG A 110 -5.05 11.70 15.01
C ARG A 110 -4.59 12.54 13.82
N GLN A 111 -5.51 13.22 13.14
CA GLN A 111 -5.14 14.17 12.09
C GLN A 111 -4.36 15.36 12.65
N TRP A 112 -4.73 15.86 13.83
CA TRP A 112 -3.97 16.90 14.52
C TRP A 112 -2.55 16.42 14.85
N GLU A 113 -2.37 15.19 15.33
CA GLU A 113 -1.03 14.60 15.57
C GLU A 113 -0.18 14.57 14.30
N VAL A 114 -0.77 14.21 13.16
CA VAL A 114 -0.08 14.26 11.84
C VAL A 114 0.37 15.68 11.53
N LEU A 115 -0.51 16.68 11.68
CA LEU A 115 -0.19 18.07 11.38
C LEU A 115 0.87 18.63 12.33
N GLU A 116 0.79 18.31 13.62
CA GLU A 116 1.76 18.77 14.62
C GLU A 116 3.14 18.15 14.36
N GLY A 117 3.21 16.85 14.06
CA GLY A 117 4.46 16.18 13.72
C GLY A 117 5.05 16.61 12.38
N PHE A 118 4.21 17.06 11.44
CA PHE A 118 4.65 17.63 10.16
C PHE A 118 5.19 19.05 10.32
N ARG A 119 4.61 19.87 11.21
CA ARG A 119 5.05 21.25 11.47
C ARG A 119 6.32 21.30 12.33
N ASN A 120 6.47 20.37 13.26
CA ASN A 120 7.57 20.36 14.23
C ASN A 120 8.54 19.21 13.94
N ARG A 121 9.07 19.14 12.71
CA ARG A 121 9.87 17.97 12.26
C ARG A 121 11.18 17.79 13.00
N ASP A 122 11.75 18.88 13.48
CA ASP A 122 13.05 18.94 14.14
C ASP A 122 12.96 18.83 15.67
N ASP A 123 11.74 18.86 16.22
CA ASP A 123 11.49 18.70 17.65
C ASP A 123 11.32 17.21 17.97
N PRO A 124 12.25 16.55 18.68
CA PRO A 124 12.16 15.11 18.96
C PRO A 124 10.93 14.69 19.77
N LEU A 125 10.31 15.61 20.51
CA LEU A 125 9.12 15.35 21.32
C LEU A 125 7.82 15.47 20.52
N LYS A 126 7.87 16.13 19.36
CA LYS A 126 6.71 16.35 18.49
C LYS A 126 6.83 15.68 17.14
N CYS A 127 8.05 15.42 16.68
CA CYS A 127 8.32 14.76 15.43
C CYS A 127 7.67 13.37 15.47
N SER A 128 6.86 13.10 14.47
CA SER A 128 6.09 11.87 14.36
C SER A 128 6.69 10.99 13.27
N ASP A 129 6.72 9.68 13.48
CA ASP A 129 7.06 8.71 12.45
C ASP A 129 5.85 8.45 11.53
N GLU A 130 5.78 7.27 10.92
CA GLU A 130 4.65 6.84 10.07
C GLU A 130 3.37 6.52 10.90
N THR A 131 3.48 6.40 12.22
CA THR A 131 2.41 5.89 13.09
C THR A 131 1.20 6.81 13.16
N PRO A 132 1.34 8.15 13.34
CA PRO A 132 0.18 9.03 13.34
C PRO A 132 -0.50 9.09 11.97
N VAL A 133 0.26 9.05 10.87
CA VAL A 133 -0.29 9.02 9.50
C VAL A 133 -1.16 7.79 9.31
N LYS A 134 -0.61 6.61 9.61
CA LYS A 134 -1.35 5.34 9.57
C LYS A 134 -2.59 5.35 10.45
N SER A 135 -2.45 5.80 11.69
CA SER A 135 -3.54 5.77 12.67
C SER A 135 -4.65 6.73 12.26
N SER A 136 -4.31 7.91 11.73
CA SER A 136 -5.27 8.89 11.21
C SER A 136 -6.03 8.34 10.01
N LEU A 137 -5.31 7.78 9.02
CA LEU A 137 -5.92 7.17 7.83
C LEU A 137 -6.90 6.05 8.20
N ILE A 138 -6.46 5.09 9.02
CA ILE A 138 -7.32 3.96 9.41
C ILE A 138 -8.53 4.44 10.21
N SER A 139 -8.39 5.40 11.12
CA SER A 139 -9.53 5.97 11.84
C SER A 139 -10.53 6.63 10.91
N LEU A 140 -10.06 7.42 9.95
CA LEU A 140 -10.93 8.06 8.96
C LEU A 140 -11.69 6.99 8.15
N LEU A 141 -10.99 6.00 7.63
CA LEU A 141 -11.58 4.93 6.83
C LEU A 141 -12.59 4.09 7.62
N GLN A 142 -12.31 3.83 8.91
CA GLN A 142 -13.24 3.15 9.82
C GLN A 142 -14.49 3.99 10.07
N ALA A 143 -14.35 5.28 10.40
CA ALA A 143 -15.49 6.18 10.62
C ALA A 143 -16.36 6.32 9.35
N LEU A 144 -15.74 6.46 8.18
CA LEU A 144 -16.45 6.49 6.90
C LEU A 144 -17.21 5.18 6.63
N SER A 145 -16.67 4.04 7.04
CA SER A 145 -17.31 2.73 6.86
C SER A 145 -18.49 2.47 7.81
N LEU A 146 -18.69 3.33 8.81
CA LEU A 146 -19.86 3.29 9.71
C LEU A 146 -21.05 4.08 9.17
N LEU A 147 -20.85 4.94 8.15
CA LEU A 147 -21.94 5.75 7.59
C LEU A 147 -22.96 4.91 6.79
N PRO A 148 -22.56 3.96 5.93
CA PRO A 148 -23.51 3.09 5.26
C PRO A 148 -24.12 2.07 6.24
N THR A 149 -25.41 1.76 6.08
CA THR A 149 -26.15 0.81 6.95
C THR A 149 -25.66 -0.63 6.83
N THR A 150 -25.01 -0.99 5.72
CA THR A 150 -24.48 -2.33 5.47
C THR A 150 -23.12 -2.27 4.80
N THR A 151 -22.10 -2.76 5.48
CA THR A 151 -20.76 -2.97 4.91
C THR A 151 -20.34 -4.42 5.11
N ALA A 152 -20.04 -5.13 4.02
CA ALA A 152 -19.48 -6.48 4.05
C ALA A 152 -17.98 -6.49 4.39
N SER A 153 -17.38 -5.29 4.51
CA SER A 153 -15.95 -5.12 4.71
C SER A 153 -15.64 -4.15 5.83
N GLU A 154 -14.44 -4.28 6.39
CA GLU A 154 -13.95 -3.47 7.49
C GLU A 154 -12.47 -3.12 7.30
N TRP A 155 -12.11 -1.90 7.70
CA TRP A 155 -10.72 -1.46 7.75
C TRP A 155 -10.10 -1.88 9.08
N ARG A 156 -8.90 -2.44 9.02
CA ARG A 156 -8.12 -2.87 10.20
C ARG A 156 -6.73 -2.25 10.19
N SER A 157 -6.28 -1.85 11.37
CA SER A 157 -4.91 -1.35 11.64
C SER A 157 -3.90 -2.47 11.95
N THR A 158 -4.36 -3.72 12.03
CA THR A 158 -3.50 -4.86 12.33
C THR A 158 -2.59 -5.15 11.16
N ARG A 159 -1.27 -5.09 11.38
CA ARG A 159 -0.27 -5.43 10.36
C ARG A 159 -0.40 -6.89 9.92
N LEU A 160 -0.43 -7.14 8.62
CA LEU A 160 -0.38 -8.50 8.07
C LEU A 160 1.00 -8.81 7.55
N ARG A 161 1.49 -10.02 7.87
CA ARG A 161 2.72 -10.58 7.31
C ARG A 161 2.39 -11.37 6.05
N LEU A 162 2.60 -10.75 4.89
CA LEU A 162 2.39 -11.37 3.59
C LEU A 162 3.67 -12.07 3.14
N ARG A 163 3.55 -13.30 2.65
CA ARG A 163 4.68 -14.15 2.25
C ARG A 163 4.63 -14.48 0.76
N GLY A 164 5.56 -13.91 0.00
CA GLY A 164 5.81 -14.33 -1.38
C GLY A 164 6.68 -15.57 -1.42
N THR A 165 6.21 -16.66 -2.04
CA THR A 165 6.95 -17.93 -2.17
C THR A 165 7.07 -18.31 -3.64
N PHE A 166 8.29 -18.49 -4.14
CA PHE A 166 8.56 -18.67 -5.56
C PHE A 166 9.32 -19.97 -5.82
N GLY A 167 8.59 -21.03 -6.14
CA GLY A 167 9.20 -22.35 -6.24
C GLY A 167 8.27 -23.44 -5.78
N SER A 168 8.71 -24.67 -5.94
CA SER A 168 8.21 -25.80 -5.14
C SER A 168 9.35 -26.24 -4.24
N HIS A 169 9.03 -26.78 -3.07
CA HIS A 169 10.04 -27.39 -2.22
C HIS A 169 10.72 -28.53 -2.97
N ASN A 170 12.05 -28.51 -3.07
CA ASN A 170 12.77 -29.64 -3.63
C ASN A 170 12.99 -30.66 -2.52
N THR A 171 12.16 -31.69 -2.49
CA THR A 171 12.23 -32.76 -1.47
C THR A 171 13.51 -33.59 -1.55
N ARG A 172 14.24 -33.55 -2.68
CA ARG A 172 15.49 -34.28 -2.87
C ARG A 172 16.72 -33.52 -2.37
N SER A 173 16.77 -32.20 -2.53
CA SER A 173 17.89 -31.38 -2.03
C SER A 173 17.66 -30.83 -0.62
N GLY A 174 16.43 -30.89 -0.10
CA GLY A 174 16.05 -30.28 1.18
C GLY A 174 15.97 -28.75 1.13
N GLU A 175 16.18 -28.13 -0.04
CA GLU A 175 16.16 -26.68 -0.20
C GLU A 175 14.72 -26.15 -0.21
N SER A 176 14.46 -25.20 0.69
CA SER A 176 13.22 -24.43 0.69
C SER A 176 13.20 -23.47 -0.52
N PRO A 177 12.02 -23.23 -1.11
CA PRO A 177 11.90 -22.29 -2.22
C PRO A 177 12.27 -20.86 -1.76
N PRO A 178 12.81 -20.02 -2.66
CA PRO A 178 12.99 -18.60 -2.41
C PRO A 178 11.70 -17.96 -1.91
N GLN A 179 11.80 -17.22 -0.81
CA GLN A 179 10.66 -16.57 -0.17
C GLN A 179 11.05 -15.25 0.45
N PHE A 180 10.11 -14.31 0.50
CA PHE A 180 10.24 -13.08 1.27
C PHE A 180 8.96 -12.74 2.02
N VAL A 181 9.08 -11.84 3.00
CA VAL A 181 7.94 -11.32 3.76
C VAL A 181 7.85 -9.81 3.57
N ALA A 182 6.65 -9.33 3.28
CA ALA A 182 6.28 -7.93 3.30
C ALA A 182 5.21 -7.70 4.38
N ILE A 183 5.19 -6.51 4.98
CA ILE A 183 4.32 -6.23 6.13
C ILE A 183 3.49 -5.00 5.83
N THR A 184 2.16 -5.17 5.79
CA THR A 184 1.21 -4.07 5.56
C THR A 184 1.11 -3.19 6.80
N ASP A 185 0.69 -1.93 6.62
CA ASP A 185 0.31 -1.04 7.72
C ASP A 185 -1.16 -1.17 8.13
N GLY A 186 -1.96 -1.79 7.27
CA GLY A 186 -3.39 -2.00 7.47
C GLY A 186 -4.02 -2.57 6.21
N GLN A 187 -5.32 -2.86 6.28
CA GLN A 187 -6.05 -3.46 5.18
C GLN A 187 -7.56 -3.27 5.29
N LEU A 188 -8.22 -3.31 4.13
CA LEU A 188 -9.64 -3.60 4.02
C LEU A 188 -9.81 -5.12 3.92
N GLN A 189 -10.65 -5.69 4.76
CA GLN A 189 -10.97 -7.12 4.73
C GLN A 189 -12.47 -7.35 4.58
N ASP A 190 -12.80 -8.46 3.95
CA ASP A 190 -14.12 -9.05 4.05
C ASP A 190 -14.40 -9.53 5.48
N LYS A 191 -15.53 -9.13 6.07
CA LYS A 191 -15.86 -9.45 7.47
C LYS A 191 -16.11 -10.95 7.69
N GLN A 192 -16.59 -11.66 6.68
CA GLN A 192 -16.95 -13.07 6.80
C GLN A 192 -15.77 -13.99 6.49
N THR A 193 -15.08 -13.72 5.37
CA THR A 193 -14.02 -14.59 4.86
C THR A 193 -12.63 -14.20 5.35
N GLY A 194 -12.46 -12.97 5.88
CA GLY A 194 -11.15 -12.41 6.17
C GLY A 194 -10.31 -12.08 4.93
N LYS A 195 -10.86 -12.26 3.71
CA LYS A 195 -10.16 -12.01 2.46
C LYS A 195 -9.75 -10.53 2.39
N ILE A 196 -8.46 -10.30 2.12
CA ILE A 196 -7.92 -8.96 1.89
C ILE A 196 -8.52 -8.42 0.58
N LYS A 197 -9.10 -7.21 0.63
CA LYS A 197 -9.63 -6.48 -0.53
C LYS A 197 -8.76 -5.30 -0.93
N SER A 198 -8.04 -4.72 0.03
CA SER A 198 -7.05 -3.67 -0.19
C SER A 198 -6.03 -3.70 0.93
N VAL A 199 -4.79 -3.34 0.64
CA VAL A 199 -3.74 -3.08 1.64
C VAL A 199 -3.49 -1.59 1.74
N THR A 200 -2.96 -1.14 2.88
CA THR A 200 -2.50 0.25 3.06
C THR A 200 -1.03 0.25 3.42
N LYS A 201 -0.29 1.20 2.84
CA LYS A 201 1.08 1.55 3.19
C LYS A 201 1.14 3.03 3.49
N CYS A 202 1.69 3.42 4.64
CA CYS A 202 1.76 4.81 5.04
C CYS A 202 3.22 5.23 5.18
N LYS A 203 3.53 6.45 4.75
CA LYS A 203 4.83 7.09 4.97
C LYS A 203 4.62 8.44 5.65
N ARG A 204 5.61 8.84 6.45
CA ARG A 204 5.60 10.11 7.18
C ARG A 204 5.52 11.32 6.25
N TYR A 205 6.10 11.20 5.06
CA TYR A 205 6.31 12.32 4.14
C TYR A 205 5.45 12.17 2.89
N LEU A 206 5.24 13.31 2.23
CA LEU A 206 4.63 13.38 0.90
C LEU A 206 5.44 12.57 -0.11
N ARG A 207 4.74 12.06 -1.13
CA ARG A 207 5.30 11.16 -2.15
C ARG A 207 6.50 11.74 -2.89
N ASP A 208 6.50 13.04 -3.15
CA ASP A 208 7.57 13.76 -3.85
C ASP A 208 8.88 13.88 -3.03
N MET A 209 8.80 13.74 -1.70
CA MET A 209 9.95 13.71 -0.80
C MET A 209 10.51 12.28 -0.60
N MET A 210 9.84 11.26 -1.14
CA MET A 210 10.21 9.86 -0.94
C MET A 210 11.15 9.34 -2.02
N ASP A 211 12.04 8.44 -1.61
CA ASP A 211 12.92 7.74 -2.55
C ASP A 211 12.20 6.56 -3.20
N LYS A 212 12.82 6.03 -4.25
CA LYS A 212 12.34 4.86 -4.98
C LYS A 212 12.21 3.60 -4.12
N ALA A 213 12.86 3.53 -2.95
CA ALA A 213 12.76 2.36 -2.09
C ALA A 213 11.34 2.19 -1.53
N VAL A 214 10.59 3.29 -1.40
CA VAL A 214 9.17 3.25 -1.04
C VAL A 214 8.34 2.55 -2.11
N ASP A 215 8.50 2.90 -3.39
CA ASP A 215 7.80 2.21 -4.49
C ASP A 215 8.22 0.73 -4.59
N MET A 216 9.50 0.42 -4.33
CA MET A 216 9.99 -0.96 -4.29
C MET A 216 9.36 -1.77 -3.16
N GLU A 217 9.17 -1.15 -1.98
CA GLU A 217 8.48 -1.74 -0.85
C GLU A 217 6.99 -1.98 -1.13
N GLU A 218 6.30 -1.00 -1.71
CA GLU A 218 4.90 -1.12 -2.13
C GLU A 218 4.70 -2.23 -3.16
N ALA A 219 5.58 -2.31 -4.17
CA ALA A 219 5.57 -3.38 -5.15
C ALA A 219 5.77 -4.75 -4.49
N ALA A 220 6.66 -4.86 -3.51
CA ALA A 220 6.90 -6.10 -2.78
C ALA A 220 5.67 -6.55 -1.97
N GLU A 221 4.93 -5.61 -1.37
CA GLU A 221 3.68 -5.92 -0.67
C GLU A 221 2.62 -6.49 -1.62
N VAL A 222 2.43 -5.86 -2.79
CA VAL A 222 1.50 -6.36 -3.81
C VAL A 222 1.92 -7.74 -4.32
N VAL A 223 3.20 -7.94 -4.62
CA VAL A 223 3.72 -9.24 -5.10
C VAL A 223 3.57 -10.32 -4.02
N ALA A 224 3.84 -10.00 -2.75
CA ALA A 224 3.64 -10.94 -1.65
C ALA A 224 2.15 -11.28 -1.46
N TRP A 225 1.27 -10.29 -1.60
CA TRP A 225 -0.18 -10.49 -1.53
C TRP A 225 -0.66 -11.44 -2.63
N VAL A 226 -0.39 -11.12 -3.90
CA VAL A 226 -0.84 -11.93 -5.05
C VAL A 226 -0.22 -13.33 -5.03
N SER A 227 1.03 -13.45 -4.55
CA SER A 227 1.67 -14.76 -4.41
C SER A 227 1.04 -15.63 -3.33
N GLN A 228 0.64 -15.06 -2.19
CA GLN A 228 0.07 -15.82 -1.08
C GLN A 228 -1.42 -16.12 -1.27
N TYR A 229 -2.15 -15.17 -1.85
CA TYR A 229 -3.59 -15.24 -2.08
C TYR A 229 -3.90 -14.98 -3.56
N PRO A 230 -3.48 -15.87 -4.47
CA PRO A 230 -3.75 -15.72 -5.89
C PRO A 230 -5.25 -15.78 -6.17
N ASP A 231 -5.69 -15.09 -7.21
CA ASP A 231 -7.07 -15.22 -7.68
C ASP A 231 -7.34 -16.66 -8.11
N THR A 232 -8.46 -17.20 -7.63
CA THR A 232 -8.91 -18.57 -7.90
C THR A 232 -9.53 -18.71 -9.29
N ASP A 233 -9.82 -17.59 -9.96
CA ASP A 233 -10.44 -17.59 -11.28
C ASP A 233 -9.37 -17.77 -12.37
N ARG A 234 -9.01 -19.02 -12.63
CA ARG A 234 -8.10 -19.42 -13.72
C ARG A 234 -8.82 -19.63 -15.04
N SER A 235 -9.95 -18.96 -15.28
CA SER A 235 -10.70 -19.04 -16.54
C SER A 235 -9.95 -18.43 -17.75
N ILE A 236 -8.78 -17.82 -17.55
CA ILE A 236 -7.87 -17.39 -18.62
C ILE A 236 -6.79 -18.47 -18.85
N ASN A 237 -7.18 -19.62 -19.37
CA ASN A 237 -6.26 -20.64 -19.92
C ASN A 237 -6.86 -21.21 -21.21
N THR A 238 -7.17 -20.34 -22.17
CA THR A 238 -7.56 -20.72 -23.54
C THR A 238 -6.83 -19.87 -24.57
N HIS A 239 -5.50 -19.82 -24.51
CA HIS A 239 -4.69 -19.56 -25.71
C HIS A 239 -3.43 -20.42 -25.61
N GLN A 240 -3.55 -21.67 -26.06
CA GLN A 240 -2.44 -22.43 -26.65
C GLN A 240 -2.15 -21.89 -28.05
#